data_AF-A0A927G1R8-F1
#
_entry.id   AF-A0A927G1R8-F1
#
_cell.length_a   1.000
_cell.length_b   1.000
_cell.length_c   1.000
_cell.angle_alpha   90.00
_cell.angle_beta   90.00
_cell.angle_gamma   90.00
#
_symmetry.space_group_name_H-M   'P 1'
#
loop_
_entity.id
_entity.type
_entity.pdbx_description
1 polymer ?
#
loop_
_entity_poly.entity_id
_entity_poly.type
_entity_poly.pdbx_seq_one_letter_code
_entity_poly.pdbx_strand_id
1 'polypeptide(L)' 'MKLYTVKEVALKLGLSMKQITNMCEKGRFKGDYQSDNAEWLIPDDNFITTKEQYERANEILQHIDRKNQKVDKSE' A
#
# COMPACT_ATOMS: atom_id res chain seq x y z
N MET A 1 9.61 -13.07 -11.97
CA MET A 1 8.96 -12.83 -10.66
C MET A 1 9.46 -11.49 -10.15
N LYS A 2 8.57 -10.51 -10.04
CA LYS A 2 8.96 -9.16 -9.58
C LYS A 2 8.55 -9.05 -8.11
N LEU A 3 9.46 -8.55 -7.28
CA LEU A 3 9.21 -8.28 -5.87
C LEU A 3 9.00 -6.79 -5.71
N TYR A 4 7.99 -6.41 -4.93
CA TYR A 4 7.72 -5.03 -4.61
C TYR A 4 8.03 -4.77 -3.15
N THR A 5 8.67 -3.65 -2.89
CA THR A 5 8.86 -3.14 -1.53
C THR A 5 7.55 -2.61 -0.96
N VAL A 6 7.45 -2.49 0.36
CA VAL A 6 6.34 -1.80 1.06
C VAL A 6 6.00 -0.47 0.40
N LYS A 7 7.02 0.29 -0.02
CA LYS A 7 6.86 1.60 -0.67
C LYS A 7 6.15 1.48 -2.01
N GLU A 8 6.59 0.55 -2.84
CA GLU A 8 5.97 0.31 -4.14
C GLU A 8 4.55 -0.21 -3.98
N VAL A 9 4.32 -1.11 -3.03
CA VAL A 9 2.98 -1.66 -2.74
C VAL A 9 2.05 -0.60 -2.13
N ALA A 10 2.57 0.28 -1.29
CA ALA A 10 1.82 1.41 -0.74
C ALA A 10 1.33 2.33 -1.86
N LEU A 11 2.20 2.64 -2.84
CA LEU A 11 1.80 3.36 -4.05
C LEU A 11 0.79 2.53 -4.87
N LYS A 12 1.06 1.22 -5.04
CA LYS A 12 0.26 0.32 -5.88
C LYS A 12 -1.15 0.04 -5.34
N LEU A 13 -1.34 0.09 -4.04
CA LEU A 13 -2.65 -0.05 -3.40
C LEU A 13 -3.22 1.30 -2.97
N GLY A 14 -2.41 2.35 -3.09
CA GLY A 14 -2.73 3.68 -2.60
C GLY A 14 -3.01 3.70 -1.09
N LEU A 15 -2.33 2.84 -0.35
CA LEU A 15 -2.42 2.75 1.10
C LEU A 15 -1.18 3.37 1.72
N SER A 16 -1.28 3.76 2.99
CA SER A 16 -0.10 4.22 3.72
C SER A 16 0.90 3.08 3.92
N MET A 17 2.20 3.38 3.91
CA MET A 17 3.25 2.39 4.18
C MET A 17 2.97 1.63 5.48
N LYS A 18 2.51 2.33 6.53
CA LYS A 18 2.10 1.73 7.82
C LYS A 18 0.97 0.71 7.68
N GLN A 19 0.00 0.95 6.80
CA GLN A 19 -1.07 -0.01 6.52
C GLN A 19 -0.53 -1.24 5.80
N ILE A 20 0.38 -1.05 4.84
CA ILE A 20 1.02 -2.16 4.13
C ILE A 20 1.87 -2.99 5.08
N THR A 21 2.69 -2.37 5.94
CA THR A 21 3.46 -3.08 6.97
C THR A 21 2.56 -3.91 7.87
N ASN A 22 1.48 -3.33 8.39
CA ASN A 22 0.51 -4.04 9.23
C ASN A 22 -0.20 -5.19 8.47
N MET A 23 -0.33 -5.10 7.15
CA MET A 23 -0.85 -6.20 6.33
C MET A 23 0.17 -7.32 6.14
N CYS A 24 1.46 -6.99 5.97
CA CYS A 24 2.54 -7.97 5.94
C CYS A 24 2.66 -8.70 7.29
N GLU A 25 2.65 -7.95 8.40
CA GLU A 25 2.67 -8.51 9.76
C GLU A 25 1.48 -9.44 10.04
N LYS A 26 0.33 -9.18 9.41
CA LYS A 26 -0.87 -10.01 9.51
C LYS A 26 -0.89 -11.19 8.53
N GLY A 27 0.14 -11.36 7.70
CA GLY A 27 0.22 -12.44 6.70
C GLY A 27 -0.86 -12.33 5.63
N ARG A 28 -1.29 -11.11 5.27
CA ARG A 28 -2.28 -10.91 4.19
C ARG A 28 -1.69 -11.09 2.79
N PHE A 29 -0.39 -10.89 2.64
CA PHE A 29 0.30 -11.21 1.42
C PHE A 29 0.77 -12.67 1.50
N LYS A 30 0.80 -13.35 0.36
CA LYS A 30 1.21 -14.74 0.26
C LYS A 30 2.65 -14.78 -0.25
N GLY A 31 3.56 -15.33 0.55
CA GLY A 31 4.98 -15.38 0.20
C GLY A 31 5.68 -14.02 0.29
N ASP A 32 5.12 -13.07 1.05
CA ASP A 32 5.90 -11.95 1.53
C ASP A 32 6.96 -12.42 2.53
N TYR A 33 8.09 -11.74 2.52
CA TYR A 33 9.17 -11.99 3.46
C TYR A 33 9.86 -10.69 3.82
N GLN A 34 10.40 -10.66 5.03
CA GLN A 34 11.25 -9.57 5.46
C GLN A 34 12.69 -9.87 5.06
N SER A 35 13.28 -8.97 4.29
CA SER A 35 14.70 -9.02 3.93
C SER A 35 15.57 -8.68 5.16
N ASP A 36 16.86 -9.00 5.07
CA ASP A 36 17.86 -8.74 6.13
C ASP A 36 17.91 -7.26 6.54
N ASN A 37 17.56 -6.35 5.61
CA ASN A 37 17.47 -4.91 5.84
C ASN A 37 16.17 -4.46 6.55
N ALA A 38 15.41 -5.39 7.14
CA ALA A 38 14.08 -5.16 7.73
C ALA A 38 13.01 -4.64 6.75
N GLU A 39 13.27 -4.67 5.45
CA GLU A 39 12.31 -4.30 4.40
C GLU A 39 11.43 -5.48 4.01
N TRP A 40 10.12 -5.28 3.95
CA TRP A 40 9.20 -6.29 3.44
C TRP A 40 9.19 -6.30 1.91
N LEU A 41 9.34 -7.49 1.35
CA LEU A 41 9.30 -7.78 -0.08
C LEU A 41 8.08 -8.64 -0.37
N ILE A 42 7.22 -8.14 -1.25
CA ILE A 42 5.94 -8.75 -1.57
C ILE A 42 5.95 -9.17 -3.05
N PRO A 43 5.70 -10.46 -3.36
CA PRO A 43 5.71 -10.93 -4.74
C PRO A 43 4.54 -10.36 -5.55
N ASP A 44 4.78 -10.10 -6.83
CA ASP A 44 3.79 -9.50 -7.74
C ASP A 44 2.52 -10.34 -7.90
N ASP A 45 2.64 -11.65 -7.68
CA ASP A 45 1.56 -12.64 -7.71
C ASP A 45 0.40 -12.31 -6.74
N ASN A 46 0.67 -11.56 -5.67
CA ASN A 46 -0.38 -11.10 -4.74
C ASN A 46 -1.29 -10.01 -5.32
N PHE A 47 -0.91 -9.40 -6.45
CA PHE A 47 -1.66 -8.28 -7.03
C PHE A 47 -2.43 -8.74 -8.25
N ILE A 48 -3.71 -9.07 -8.06
CA ILE A 48 -4.66 -9.39 -9.14
C ILE A 48 -5.15 -8.10 -9.85
N THR A 49 -4.76 -6.91 -9.38
CA THR A 49 -5.30 -5.65 -9.88
C THR A 49 -4.90 -5.38 -11.33
N THR A 50 -5.89 -5.51 -12.21
CA THR A 50 -5.87 -4.96 -13.57
C THR A 50 -5.63 -3.44 -13.51
N LYS A 51 -4.94 -2.90 -14.51
CA LYS A 51 -4.60 -1.46 -14.66
C LYS A 51 -5.77 -0.52 -14.31
N GLU A 52 -6.99 -0.92 -14.65
CA GLU A 52 -8.22 -0.16 -14.45
C GLU A 52 -8.61 0.00 -12.97
N GLN A 53 -8.36 -1.00 -12.12
CA GLN A 53 -8.60 -0.89 -10.67
C GLN A 53 -7.56 0.02 -9.99
N TYR A 54 -6.36 0.09 -10.56
CA TYR A 54 -5.30 0.96 -10.07
C TYR A 54 -5.62 2.44 -10.31
N GLU A 55 -6.12 2.77 -11.50
CA GLU A 55 -6.49 4.14 -11.87
C GLU A 55 -7.64 4.67 -11.00
N ARG A 56 -8.69 3.87 -10.79
CA ARG A 56 -9.83 4.24 -9.93
C ARG A 56 -9.42 4.44 -8.47
N ALA A 57 -8.53 3.60 -7.94
CA ALA A 57 -8.05 3.75 -6.57
C ALA A 57 -7.31 5.10 -6.38
N ASN A 58 -6.49 5.49 -7.34
CA ASN A 58 -5.75 6.75 -7.31
C ASN A 58 -6.66 7.99 -7.33
N GLU A 59 -7.78 7.95 -8.04
CA GLU A 59 -8.77 9.03 -8.02
C GLU A 59 -9.49 9.16 -6.67
N ILE A 60 -9.88 8.02 -6.06
CA ILE A 60 -10.57 8.02 -4.77
C ILE A 60 -9.67 8.56 -3.65
N LEU A 61 -8.38 8.22 -3.66
CA LEU A 61 -7.42 8.65 -2.64
C LEU A 61 -7.09 10.14 -2.69
N GLN A 62 -6.96 10.70 -3.90
CA GLN A 62 -6.83 12.15 -4.07
C GLN A 62 -8.02 12.91 -3.48
N HIS A 63 -9.20 12.28 -3.45
CA HIS A 63 -10.41 12.89 -2.88
C HIS A 63 -10.45 12.82 -1.35
N ILE A 64 -9.85 11.80 -0.73
CA ILE A 64 -9.85 11.61 0.73
C ILE A 64 -8.83 12.54 1.41
N ASP A 65 -7.66 12.74 0.81
CA ASP A 65 -6.60 13.60 1.37
C ASP A 65 -7.07 15.05 1.56
N ARG A 66 -7.93 15.53 0.64
CA ARG A 66 -8.53 16.87 0.68
C ARG A 66 -9.49 17.10 1.86
N LYS A 67 -10.01 16.04 2.50
CA LYS A 67 -10.94 16.14 3.64
C LYS A 67 -10.23 16.16 5.00
N ASN A 68 -9.07 15.52 5.12
CA ASN A 68 -8.35 15.44 6.39
C ASN A 68 -7.54 16.71 6.74
N GLN A 69 -7.34 17.64 5.80
CA GLN A 69 -6.63 18.89 6.08
C GLN A 69 -7.42 19.90 6.96
N LYS A 70 -8.70 19.64 7.27
CA LYS A 70 -9.53 20.56 8.08
C LYS A 70 -9.74 20.13 9.54
N VAL A 71 -9.29 18.95 9.93
CA VAL A 71 -9.51 18.41 11.30
C VAL A 71 -8.32 18.57 12.23
N ASP A 72 -7.18 19.09 11.74
CA ASP A 72 -5.95 19.30 12.52
C ASP A 72 -5.64 20.81 12.74
N LYS A 73 -6.67 21.66 12.87
CA LYS A 73 -6.52 23.09 13.22
C LYS A 73 -7.62 23.59 14.16
N SER A 74 -8.02 22.76 15.12
CA SER A 74 -8.98 23.17 16.15
C SER A 74 -8.70 22.44 17.45
N GLU A 75 -7.49 22.63 18.00
CA GLU A 75 -7.21 22.57 19.44
C GLU A 75 -6.26 23.71 19.80
#